data_AF-A0A7J4QPL1-F1
#
_entry.id   AF-A0A7J4QPL1-F1
#
_cell.length_a   1.000
_cell.length_b   1.000
_cell.length_c   1.000
_cell.angle_alpha   90.00
_cell.angle_beta   90.00
_cell.angle_gamma   90.00
#
_symmetry.space_group_name_H-M   'P 1'
#
loop_
_entity.id
_entity.type
_entity.pdbx_description
1 polymer ?
#
loop_
_entity_poly.entity_id
_entity_poly.type
_entity_poly.pdbx_seq_one_letter_code
_entity_poly.pdbx_strand_id
1 'polypeptide(L)'
;MSSRPVRAVAFVLVLLFASLSPLAIPAAAHSAILLDVDTHHVVLQPGHSANVSLNIENNGSAIQSYNVTIDSGTLSSVWTINAAEPVVENVFPTWSKNTTIIVQLSTGAVPSESGSFDIHVTEPNQNITSIITVYVSVAPTYSPLIGFETMGSALAEMEAGQTTTFNIDITNGGSVEDTLLLDVEFEPDLAAWWANQTNNSSGNGSGSGNG
;
A
#
# COMPACT_ATOMS: atom_id res chain seq x y z
N MET A 1 -20.05 50.06 3.36
CA MET A 1 -18.87 49.97 4.25
C MET A 1 -17.95 48.88 3.72
N SER A 2 -16.69 49.22 3.43
CA SER A 2 -15.74 48.38 2.68
C SER A 2 -15.30 47.16 3.50
N SER A 3 -15.58 45.94 3.02
CA SER A 3 -15.17 44.65 3.63
C SER A 3 -13.73 44.24 3.30
N ARG A 4 -12.98 45.11 2.61
CA ARG A 4 -11.59 44.91 2.20
C ARG A 4 -10.58 44.77 3.36
N PRO A 5 -10.65 45.55 4.47
CA PRO A 5 -9.67 45.44 5.55
C PRO A 5 -9.83 44.15 6.35
N VAL A 6 -11.06 43.64 6.51
CA VAL A 6 -11.33 42.40 7.25
C VAL A 6 -10.72 41.18 6.55
N ARG A 7 -10.79 41.12 5.21
CA ARG A 7 -10.17 40.06 4.42
C ARG A 7 -8.64 40.12 4.48
N ALA A 8 -8.06 41.31 4.43
CA ALA A 8 -6.61 41.49 4.55
C ALA A 8 -6.09 41.00 5.92
N VAL A 9 -6.79 41.36 7.01
CA VAL A 9 -6.42 40.91 8.37
C VAL A 9 -6.52 39.39 8.51
N ALA A 10 -7.55 38.76 7.93
CA ALA A 10 -7.68 37.31 7.95
C ALA A 10 -6.54 36.59 7.20
N PHE A 11 -6.14 37.11 6.02
CA PHE A 11 -5.01 36.55 5.28
C PHE A 11 -3.68 36.68 6.03
N VAL A 12 -3.44 37.81 6.69
CA VAL A 12 -2.23 38.00 7.51
C VAL A 12 -2.22 37.04 8.70
N LEU A 13 -3.36 36.83 9.36
CA LEU A 13 -3.48 35.84 10.45
C LEU A 13 -3.23 34.41 9.96
N VAL A 14 -3.78 34.02 8.81
CA VAL A 14 -3.54 32.68 8.23
C VAL A 14 -2.07 32.48 7.88
N LEU A 15 -1.40 33.48 7.30
CA LEU A 15 0.04 33.42 7.01
C LEU A 15 0.89 33.38 8.28
N LEU A 16 0.49 34.10 9.34
CA LEU A 16 1.15 34.06 10.64
C LEU A 16 1.02 32.68 11.29
N PHE A 17 -0.16 32.06 11.24
CA PHE A 17 -0.35 30.69 11.74
C PHE A 17 0.36 29.64 10.88
N ALA A 18 0.42 29.83 9.55
CA ALA A 18 1.22 28.97 8.68
C ALA A 18 2.73 29.11 8.94
N SER A 19 3.20 30.27 9.42
CA SER A 19 4.60 30.45 9.85
C SER A 19 4.93 29.82 11.21
N LEU A 20 3.90 29.44 11.98
CA LEU A 20 4.02 28.71 13.24
C LEU A 20 3.90 27.19 13.06
N SER A 21 3.86 26.70 11.82
CA SER A 21 4.02 25.27 11.53
C SER A 21 5.29 24.77 12.20
N PRO A 22 5.28 23.63 12.92
CA PRO A 22 6.51 23.07 13.45
C PRO A 22 7.44 22.78 12.26
N LEU A 23 8.50 23.58 12.19
CA LEU A 23 9.70 23.30 11.42
C LEU A 23 10.07 21.85 11.75
N ALA A 24 10.21 21.01 10.71
CA ALA A 24 10.59 19.61 10.84
C ALA A 24 11.56 19.43 12.00
N ILE A 25 11.25 18.54 12.93
CA ILE A 25 12.12 18.23 14.07
C ILE A 25 13.49 17.94 13.45
N PRO A 26 14.52 18.74 13.76
CA PRO A 26 15.82 18.50 13.19
C PRO A 26 16.22 17.08 13.58
N ALA A 27 16.60 16.28 12.59
CA ALA A 27 17.35 15.05 12.84
C ALA A 27 18.48 15.43 13.80
N ALA A 28 18.44 14.87 15.02
CA ALA A 28 19.54 15.05 15.94
C ALA A 28 20.72 14.31 15.31
N ALA A 29 21.63 15.05 14.67
CA ALA A 29 22.81 14.50 14.04
C ALA A 29 24.02 15.02 14.82
N HIS A 30 24.63 14.14 15.61
CA HIS A 30 25.87 14.47 16.29
C HIS A 30 27.01 14.41 15.26
N SER A 31 27.90 15.40 15.23
CA SER A 31 28.96 15.50 14.21
C SER A 31 29.94 14.34 14.20
N ALA A 32 29.97 13.52 15.26
CA ALA A 32 30.82 12.33 15.38
C ALA A 32 30.20 11.07 14.74
N ILE A 33 28.89 11.06 14.46
CA ILE A 33 28.18 9.91 13.92
C ILE A 33 27.42 10.38 12.68
N LEU A 34 27.93 10.04 11.50
CA LEU A 34 27.28 10.33 10.23
C LEU A 34 26.50 9.09 9.78
N LEU A 35 25.24 9.30 9.40
CA LEU A 35 24.32 8.24 9.02
C LEU A 35 23.89 8.43 7.58
N ASP A 36 23.81 7.33 6.85
CA ASP A 36 23.25 7.28 5.50
C ASP A 36 22.47 5.97 5.32
N VAL A 37 21.48 5.98 4.45
CA VAL A 37 20.71 4.78 4.08
C VAL A 37 20.67 4.64 2.57
N ASP A 38 20.70 3.41 2.08
CA ASP A 38 20.61 3.12 0.64
C ASP A 38 19.25 3.54 0.04
N THR A 39 18.19 3.51 0.84
CA THR A 39 16.89 4.05 0.48
C THR A 39 16.22 4.78 1.65
N HIS A 40 15.74 6.00 1.37
CA HIS A 40 14.95 6.79 2.31
C HIS A 40 13.45 6.49 2.22
N HIS A 41 13.00 5.78 1.20
CA HIS A 41 11.58 5.48 0.99
C HIS A 41 11.38 4.04 0.54
N VAL A 42 10.64 3.28 1.34
CA VAL A 42 10.31 1.88 1.07
C VAL A 42 8.83 1.76 0.77
N VAL A 43 8.49 1.17 -0.37
CA VAL A 43 7.11 0.92 -0.77
C VAL A 43 6.89 -0.59 -0.82
N LEU A 44 5.97 -1.11 0.00
CA LEU A 44 5.69 -2.55 0.09
C LEU A 44 4.23 -2.87 -0.22
N GLN A 45 4.01 -3.98 -0.91
CA GLN A 45 2.70 -4.62 -0.95
C GLN A 45 2.43 -5.32 0.38
N PRO A 46 1.17 -5.43 0.82
CA PRO A 46 0.82 -6.19 2.02
C PRO A 46 1.42 -7.61 2.00
N GLY A 47 1.99 -8.05 3.12
CA GLY A 47 2.65 -9.34 3.27
C GLY A 47 4.10 -9.41 2.79
N HIS A 48 4.67 -8.32 2.26
CA HIS A 48 6.06 -8.28 1.80
C HIS A 48 7.00 -7.68 2.85
N SER A 49 8.30 -7.86 2.60
CA SER A 49 9.39 -7.27 3.38
C SER A 49 10.47 -6.70 2.47
N ALA A 50 11.20 -5.71 2.96
CA ALA A 50 12.41 -5.19 2.34
C ALA A 50 13.52 -4.98 3.37
N ASN A 51 14.73 -4.86 2.87
CA ASN A 51 15.92 -4.55 3.65
C ASN A 51 16.37 -3.13 3.29
N VAL A 52 16.72 -2.35 4.30
CA VAL A 52 17.36 -1.05 4.18
C VAL A 52 18.77 -1.18 4.75
N SER A 53 19.79 -0.84 3.97
CA SER A 53 21.17 -0.83 4.45
C SER A 53 21.45 0.51 5.12
N LEU A 54 21.70 0.49 6.43
CA LEU A 54 22.16 1.64 7.21
C LEU A 54 23.69 1.66 7.21
N ASN A 55 24.29 2.72 6.69
CA ASN A 55 25.71 3.02 6.79
C ASN A 55 25.96 3.95 7.98
N ILE A 56 26.84 3.53 8.88
CA ILE A 56 27.25 4.30 10.06
C ILE A 56 28.72 4.66 9.89
N GLU A 57 29.00 5.95 9.72
CA GLU A 57 30.37 6.48 9.65
C GLU A 57 30.77 7.09 11.00
N ASN A 58 31.94 6.66 11.48
CA ASN A 58 32.56 7.20 12.67
C ASN A 58 33.45 8.39 12.29
N ASN A 59 32.94 9.60 12.48
CA ASN A 59 33.68 10.85 12.29
C ASN A 59 34.37 11.33 13.59
N GLY A 60 34.45 10.46 14.60
CA GLY A 60 35.22 10.67 15.83
C GLY A 60 36.69 10.29 15.68
N SER A 61 37.45 10.39 16.78
CA SER A 61 38.89 10.11 16.82
C SER A 61 39.27 8.77 17.45
N ALA A 62 38.30 7.98 17.93
CA ALA A 62 38.51 6.68 18.59
C ALA A 62 37.67 5.58 17.91
N ILE A 63 38.07 4.32 18.08
CA ILE A 63 37.26 3.18 17.64
C ILE A 63 36.01 3.11 18.51
N GLN A 64 34.84 2.95 17.89
CA GLN A 64 33.56 2.92 18.58
C GLN A 64 32.72 1.70 18.22
N SER A 65 31.78 1.40 19.12
CA SER A 65 30.65 0.51 18.85
C SER A 65 29.37 1.33 18.99
N TYR A 66 28.40 1.10 18.11
CA TYR A 66 27.15 1.86 18.10
C TYR A 66 25.96 0.95 18.36
N ASN A 67 25.06 1.39 19.24
CA ASN A 67 23.78 0.74 19.47
C ASN A 67 22.76 1.27 18.46
N VAL A 68 22.09 0.37 17.76
CA VAL A 68 21.06 0.68 16.77
C VAL A 68 19.70 0.34 17.38
N THR A 69 18.84 1.34 17.47
CA THR A 69 17.48 1.21 18.00
C THR A 69 16.50 1.85 17.03
N ILE A 70 15.28 1.32 16.98
CA ILE A 70 14.23 1.80 16.09
C ILE A 70 13.15 2.48 16.92
N ASP A 71 12.81 3.72 16.57
CA ASP A 71 11.62 4.38 17.07
C ASP A 71 10.52 4.32 15.99
N SER A 72 9.54 3.45 16.25
CA SER A 72 8.36 3.25 15.41
C SER A 72 7.08 3.78 16.07
N GLY A 73 7.18 4.63 17.11
CA GLY A 73 6.03 5.06 17.91
C GLY A 73 4.90 5.77 17.13
N THR A 74 5.18 6.25 15.93
CA THR A 74 4.21 6.91 15.04
C THR A 74 3.65 6.00 13.94
N LEU A 75 4.18 4.77 13.78
CA LEU A 75 3.74 3.82 12.77
C LEU A 75 2.55 2.98 13.26
N SER A 76 1.67 2.62 12.33
CA SER A 76 0.65 1.60 12.57
C SER A 76 1.31 0.25 12.93
N SER A 77 0.63 -0.54 13.76
CA SER A 77 1.09 -1.89 14.17
C SER A 77 1.18 -2.90 13.02
N VAL A 78 0.72 -2.56 11.81
CA VAL A 78 0.91 -3.36 10.60
C VAL A 78 2.37 -3.38 10.11
N TRP A 79 3.19 -2.43 10.57
CA TRP A 79 4.61 -2.35 10.29
C TRP A 79 5.43 -3.01 11.40
N THR A 80 6.38 -3.85 11.03
CA THR A 80 7.39 -4.39 11.93
C THR A 80 8.77 -4.05 11.40
N ILE A 81 9.53 -3.28 12.18
CA ILE A 81 10.84 -2.77 11.80
C ILE A 81 11.86 -3.23 12.84
N ASN A 82 12.90 -3.93 12.39
CA ASN A 82 13.94 -4.46 13.27
C ASN A 82 15.32 -4.26 12.65
N ALA A 83 16.30 -3.88 13.47
CA ALA A 83 17.70 -3.98 13.07
C ALA A 83 18.15 -5.44 13.11
N ALA A 84 18.82 -5.91 12.06
CA ALA A 84 19.40 -7.26 12.01
C ALA A 84 20.51 -7.40 13.07
N GLU A 85 21.32 -6.35 13.22
CA GLU A 85 22.32 -6.24 14.28
C GLU A 85 22.00 -5.04 15.19
N PRO A 86 21.65 -5.23 16.47
CA PRO A 86 21.37 -4.12 17.38
C PRO A 86 22.64 -3.40 17.85
N VAL A 87 23.83 -3.97 17.59
CA VAL A 87 25.12 -3.37 17.93
C VAL A 87 26.07 -3.54 16.75
N VAL A 88 26.61 -2.42 16.26
CA VAL A 88 27.63 -2.38 15.21
C VAL A 88 28.97 -2.09 15.86
N GLU A 89 29.81 -3.10 15.97
CA GLU A 89 31.07 -3.02 16.72
C GLU A 89 32.27 -2.61 15.86
N ASN A 90 33.30 -2.07 16.52
CA ASN A 90 34.63 -1.86 15.95
C ASN A 90 34.62 -1.01 14.66
N VAL A 91 33.93 0.13 14.71
CA VAL A 91 33.96 1.14 13.64
C VAL A 91 35.16 2.06 13.89
N PHE A 92 36.17 1.98 13.01
CA PHE A 92 37.37 2.80 13.11
C PHE A 92 37.10 4.28 12.79
N PRO A 93 37.90 5.21 13.30
CA PRO A 93 37.86 6.61 12.89
C PRO A 93 37.90 6.76 11.36
N THR A 94 37.08 7.66 10.82
CA THR A 94 36.90 7.96 9.39
C THR A 94 36.46 6.77 8.52
N TRP A 95 36.05 5.67 9.13
CA TRP A 95 35.54 4.49 8.43
C TRP A 95 34.04 4.36 8.67
N SER A 96 33.40 3.62 7.78
CA SER A 96 32.00 3.28 7.92
C SER A 96 31.77 1.77 7.98
N LYS A 97 30.66 1.38 8.59
CA LYS A 97 30.15 0.01 8.58
C LYS A 97 28.66 0.00 8.30
N ASN A 98 28.21 -1.03 7.60
CA ASN A 98 26.81 -1.23 7.28
C ASN A 98 26.16 -2.21 8.26
N THR A 99 24.88 -1.99 8.54
CA THR A 99 23.95 -2.96 9.15
C THR A 99 22.65 -2.93 8.37
N THR A 100 21.85 -3.98 8.51
CA THR A 100 20.58 -4.11 7.79
C THR A 100 19.41 -3.80 8.71
N ILE A 101 18.47 -2.97 8.25
CA ILE A 101 17.16 -2.79 8.85
C ILE A 101 16.15 -3.57 8.03
N ILE A 102 15.44 -4.48 8.68
CA ILE A 102 14.40 -5.31 8.08
C ILE A 102 13.06 -4.61 8.29
N VAL A 103 12.39 -4.30 7.19
CA VAL A 103 11.07 -3.65 7.13
C VAL A 103 10.06 -4.69 6.67
N GLN A 104 9.04 -4.97 7.48
CA GLN A 104 8.00 -5.95 7.17
C GLN A 104 6.62 -5.32 7.24
N LEU A 105 5.76 -5.68 6.29
CA LEU A 105 4.38 -5.21 6.20
C LEU A 105 3.40 -6.37 6.30
N SER A 106 2.41 -6.27 7.19
CA SER A 106 1.38 -7.30 7.34
C SER A 106 0.47 -7.43 6.11
N THR A 107 -0.22 -8.58 5.95
CA THR A 107 -1.07 -8.90 4.78
C THR A 107 -2.40 -8.13 4.71
N GLY A 108 -2.79 -7.42 5.77
CA GLY A 108 -4.04 -6.64 5.83
C GLY A 108 -3.85 -5.12 5.73
N ALA A 109 -2.63 -4.67 5.43
CA ALA A 109 -2.30 -3.26 5.45
C ALA A 109 -2.99 -2.47 4.33
N VAL A 110 -3.38 -1.24 4.62
CA VAL A 110 -4.01 -0.32 3.66
C VAL A 110 -3.16 0.94 3.42
N PRO A 111 -3.29 1.63 2.27
CA PRO A 111 -2.47 2.82 1.96
C PRO A 111 -2.45 3.92 3.02
N SER A 112 -3.54 4.10 3.78
CA SER A 112 -3.63 5.11 4.85
C SER A 112 -2.72 4.81 6.05
N GLU A 113 -2.12 3.63 6.12
CA GLU A 113 -1.18 3.24 7.19
C GLU A 113 0.29 3.49 6.83
N SER A 114 0.53 4.23 5.75
CA SER A 114 1.86 4.75 5.41
C SER A 114 2.37 5.72 6.49
N GLY A 115 3.69 5.83 6.65
CA GLY A 115 4.28 6.66 7.70
C GLY A 115 5.80 6.71 7.62
N SER A 116 6.45 6.89 8.77
CA SER A 116 7.90 6.93 8.91
C SER A 116 8.35 6.37 10.24
N PHE A 117 9.56 5.82 10.29
CA PHE A 117 10.26 5.49 11.54
C PHE A 117 11.62 6.16 11.58
N ASP A 118 12.13 6.31 12.79
CA ASP A 118 13.45 6.85 13.04
C ASP A 118 14.41 5.73 13.46
N ILE A 119 15.62 5.76 12.91
CA ILE A 119 16.71 4.90 13.31
C ILE A 119 17.65 5.72 14.20
N HIS A 120 17.78 5.30 15.45
CA HIS A 120 18.60 5.93 16.46
C HIS A 120 19.91 5.14 16.60
N VAL A 121 21.02 5.80 16.31
CA VAL A 121 22.38 5.24 16.44
C VAL A 121 23.09 5.95 17.58
N THR A 122 23.36 5.22 18.66
CA THR A 122 23.91 5.78 19.90
C THR A 122 25.30 5.24 20.19
N GLU A 123 26.25 6.14 20.45
CA GLU A 123 27.54 5.77 21.04
C GLU A 123 27.37 5.61 22.56
N PRO A 124 27.61 4.41 23.13
CA PRO A 124 27.31 4.13 24.54
C PRO A 124 28.24 4.85 25.51
N ASN A 125 29.49 5.16 25.10
CA ASN A 125 30.50 5.73 26.00
C ASN A 125 30.18 7.19 26.37
N GLN A 126 29.83 8.00 25.37
CA GLN A 126 29.46 9.40 25.56
C GLN A 126 27.94 9.62 25.60
N ASN A 127 27.16 8.58 25.29
CA ASN A 127 25.70 8.63 25.19
C ASN A 127 25.22 9.73 24.22
N ILE A 128 25.90 9.85 23.08
CA ILE A 128 25.52 10.73 21.98
C ILE A 128 24.78 9.91 20.93
N THR A 129 23.73 10.50 20.34
CA THR A 129 22.86 9.83 19.38
C THR A 129 22.78 10.63 18.09
N SER A 130 22.86 9.93 16.96
CA SER A 130 22.42 10.43 15.66
C SER A 130 21.14 9.73 15.23
N ILE A 131 20.25 10.45 14.54
CA ILE A 131 18.95 9.96 14.09
C ILE A 131 18.83 10.14 12.58
N ILE A 132 18.30 9.13 11.90
CA ILE A 132 17.93 9.19 10.48
C ILE A 132 16.51 8.63 10.28
N THR A 133 15.68 9.36 9.53
CA THR A 133 14.29 9.01 9.27
C THR A 133 14.16 8.25 7.95
N VAL A 134 13.36 7.17 7.95
CA VAL A 134 12.99 6.40 6.76
C VAL A 134 11.48 6.40 6.61
N TYR A 135 11.01 6.68 5.40
CA TYR A 135 9.59 6.68 5.05
C TYR A 135 9.17 5.31 4.53
N VAL A 136 7.96 4.90 4.89
CA VAL A 136 7.36 3.64 4.44
C VAL A 136 5.97 3.90 3.87
N SER A 137 5.63 3.22 2.78
CA SER A 137 4.30 3.32 2.18
C SER A 137 3.75 1.96 1.80
N VAL A 138 2.45 1.80 2.02
CA VAL A 138 1.72 0.61 1.59
C VAL A 138 1.29 0.81 0.14
N ALA A 139 1.73 -0.09 -0.73
CA ALA A 139 1.34 -0.09 -2.13
C ALA A 139 -0.16 -0.43 -2.26
N PRO A 140 -0.91 0.29 -3.10
CA PRO A 140 -2.31 -0.01 -3.35
C PRO A 140 -2.43 -1.34 -4.11
N THR A 141 -3.42 -2.16 -3.76
CA THR A 141 -3.81 -3.33 -4.53
C THR A 141 -5.24 -3.15 -5.04
N TYR A 142 -5.45 -3.46 -6.32
CA TYR A 142 -6.76 -3.40 -6.98
C TYR A 142 -7.14 -4.81 -7.39
N SER A 143 -8.28 -5.30 -6.89
CA SER A 143 -8.74 -6.66 -7.17
C SER A 143 -10.27 -6.70 -7.21
N PRO A 144 -10.89 -6.37 -8.37
CA PRO A 144 -12.31 -6.56 -8.57
C PRO A 144 -12.62 -8.06 -8.64
N LEU A 145 -13.57 -8.52 -7.84
CA LEU A 145 -14.01 -9.91 -7.82
C LEU A 145 -15.50 -9.98 -8.11
N ILE A 146 -15.88 -10.87 -9.04
CA ILE A 146 -17.27 -11.26 -9.30
C ILE A 146 -17.46 -12.69 -8.82
N GLY A 147 -18.47 -12.89 -7.98
CA GLY A 147 -18.87 -14.17 -7.43
C GLY A 147 -20.31 -14.52 -7.76
N PHE A 148 -20.60 -15.83 -7.77
CA PHE A 148 -21.94 -16.39 -7.95
C PHE A 148 -22.36 -17.21 -6.71
N GLU A 149 -21.71 -16.95 -5.56
CA GLU A 149 -21.92 -17.67 -4.31
C GLU A 149 -23.40 -17.63 -3.89
N THR A 150 -24.03 -16.46 -4.03
CA THR A 150 -25.47 -16.28 -3.78
C THR A 150 -26.40 -17.01 -4.76
N MET A 151 -25.93 -17.34 -5.97
CA MET A 151 -26.70 -18.17 -6.91
C MET A 151 -26.66 -19.66 -6.57
N GLY A 152 -25.70 -20.09 -5.74
CA GLY A 152 -25.50 -21.50 -5.35
C GLY A 152 -25.03 -22.43 -6.47
N SER A 153 -25.15 -22.03 -7.74
CA SER A 153 -24.72 -22.76 -8.94
C SER A 153 -24.37 -21.77 -10.06
N ALA A 154 -23.38 -22.12 -10.88
CA ALA A 154 -23.04 -21.39 -12.10
C ALA A 154 -24.05 -21.61 -13.24
N LEU A 155 -24.97 -22.57 -13.08
CA LEU A 155 -26.05 -22.86 -14.00
C LEU A 155 -27.38 -22.56 -13.32
N ALA A 156 -28.22 -21.78 -14.00
CA ALA A 156 -29.58 -21.51 -13.59
C ALA A 156 -30.56 -22.18 -14.57
N GLU A 157 -31.55 -22.87 -14.03
CA GLU A 157 -32.67 -23.40 -14.79
C GLU A 157 -33.76 -22.33 -14.91
N MET A 158 -34.36 -22.22 -16.10
CA MET A 158 -35.43 -21.27 -16.36
C MET A 158 -36.49 -21.91 -17.24
N GLU A 159 -37.73 -21.86 -16.77
CA GLU A 159 -38.89 -22.36 -17.52
C GLU A 159 -39.21 -21.46 -18.70
N ALA A 160 -39.76 -22.06 -19.77
CA ALA A 160 -40.08 -21.33 -20.99
C ALA A 160 -41.09 -20.20 -20.72
N GLY A 161 -40.75 -18.98 -21.16
CA GLY A 161 -41.60 -17.80 -21.00
C GLY A 161 -41.61 -17.19 -19.59
N GLN A 162 -40.79 -17.68 -18.65
CA GLN A 162 -40.63 -17.08 -17.33
C GLN A 162 -39.52 -16.02 -17.31
N THR A 163 -39.58 -15.14 -16.32
CA THR A 163 -38.51 -14.20 -15.99
C THR A 163 -37.93 -14.59 -14.64
N THR A 164 -36.61 -14.72 -14.57
CA THR A 164 -35.88 -15.01 -13.34
C THR A 164 -34.90 -13.87 -13.05
N THR A 165 -34.74 -13.54 -11.77
CA THR A 165 -33.75 -12.57 -11.29
C THR A 165 -32.58 -13.31 -10.66
N PHE A 166 -31.36 -12.89 -10.99
CA PHE A 166 -30.14 -13.42 -10.41
C PHE A 166 -29.45 -12.34 -9.59
N ASN A 167 -28.90 -12.75 -8.44
CA ASN A 167 -28.02 -11.92 -7.64
C ASN A 167 -26.58 -12.33 -7.97
N ILE A 168 -25.72 -11.34 -8.20
CA ILE A 168 -24.28 -11.54 -8.38
C ILE A 168 -23.55 -10.79 -7.28
N ASP A 169 -22.51 -11.40 -6.76
CA ASP A 169 -21.71 -10.82 -5.69
C ASP A 169 -20.56 -10.04 -6.30
N ILE A 170 -20.50 -8.74 -6.05
CA ILE A 170 -19.40 -7.88 -6.50
C ILE A 170 -18.63 -7.45 -5.27
N THR A 171 -17.35 -7.84 -5.21
CA THR A 171 -16.49 -7.56 -4.05
C THR A 171 -15.24 -6.82 -4.49
N ASN A 172 -14.90 -5.75 -3.77
CA ASN A 172 -13.57 -5.18 -3.85
C ASN A 172 -12.64 -5.99 -2.95
N GLY A 173 -11.82 -6.85 -3.55
CA GLY A 173 -10.76 -7.60 -2.87
C GLY A 173 -9.44 -6.84 -2.75
N GLY A 174 -9.38 -5.59 -3.21
CA GLY A 174 -8.22 -4.72 -3.12
C GLY A 174 -8.08 -4.05 -1.74
N SER A 175 -6.97 -3.35 -1.54
CA SER A 175 -6.67 -2.58 -0.31
C SER A 175 -7.06 -1.11 -0.38
N VAL A 176 -7.67 -0.68 -1.49
CA VAL A 176 -8.08 0.71 -1.76
C VAL A 176 -9.54 0.76 -2.11
N GLU A 177 -10.22 1.83 -1.67
CA GLU A 177 -11.55 2.16 -2.16
C GLU A 177 -11.52 2.41 -3.67
N ASP A 178 -12.39 1.75 -4.41
CA ASP A 178 -12.43 1.79 -5.87
C ASP A 178 -13.87 1.76 -6.38
N THR A 179 -14.08 2.21 -7.63
CA THR A 179 -15.37 2.15 -8.33
C THR A 179 -15.38 0.97 -9.29
N LEU A 180 -16.22 -0.01 -9.02
CA LEU A 180 -16.38 -1.18 -9.86
C LEU A 180 -17.49 -0.93 -10.89
N LEU A 181 -17.11 -0.87 -12.18
CA LEU A 181 -18.05 -0.74 -13.28
C LEU A 181 -18.37 -2.13 -13.85
N LEU A 182 -19.65 -2.50 -13.80
CA LEU A 182 -20.15 -3.70 -14.46
C LEU A 182 -20.75 -3.30 -15.81
N ASP A 183 -20.28 -3.95 -16.87
CA ASP A 183 -20.80 -3.78 -18.22
C ASP A 183 -21.16 -5.14 -18.83
N VAL A 184 -22.20 -5.14 -19.67
CA VAL A 184 -22.58 -6.31 -20.47
C VAL A 184 -21.99 -6.09 -21.86
N GLU A 185 -20.78 -6.62 -22.05
CA GLU A 185 -19.98 -6.36 -23.26
C GLU A 185 -20.66 -6.83 -24.56
N PHE A 186 -21.60 -7.78 -24.47
CA PHE A 186 -22.41 -8.21 -25.60
C PHE A 186 -23.84 -8.54 -25.18
N GLU A 187 -24.79 -7.83 -25.76
CA GLU A 187 -26.21 -8.20 -25.70
C GLU A 187 -26.42 -9.35 -26.71
N PRO A 188 -26.79 -10.56 -26.27
CA PRO A 188 -26.92 -11.69 -27.18
C PRO A 188 -28.02 -11.42 -28.22
N ASP A 189 -27.74 -11.66 -29.50
CA ASP A 189 -28.77 -11.64 -30.56
C ASP A 189 -29.68 -12.87 -30.43
N LEU A 190 -30.65 -12.76 -29.53
CA LEU A 190 -31.64 -13.80 -29.26
C LEU A 190 -32.49 -14.08 -30.50
N ALA A 191 -32.71 -13.09 -31.38
CA ALA A 191 -33.51 -13.25 -32.58
C ALA A 191 -32.80 -14.15 -33.61
N ALA A 192 -31.51 -13.89 -33.87
CA ALA A 192 -30.70 -14.76 -34.73
C ALA A 192 -30.51 -16.16 -34.13
N TRP A 193 -30.32 -16.25 -32.81
CA TRP A 193 -30.20 -17.54 -32.13
C TRP A 193 -31.46 -18.41 -32.32
N TRP A 194 -32.65 -17.86 -32.07
CA TRP A 194 -33.91 -18.59 -32.24
C TRP A 194 -34.19 -18.94 -33.71
N ALA A 195 -33.90 -18.04 -34.66
CA ALA A 195 -34.07 -18.31 -36.10
C ALA A 195 -33.26 -19.53 -36.57
N ASN A 196 -32.08 -19.75 -35.98
CA ASN A 196 -31.23 -20.89 -36.30
C ASN A 196 -31.78 -22.22 -35.74
N GLN A 197 -32.47 -22.18 -34.59
CA GLN A 197 -33.09 -23.38 -33.99
C GLN A 197 -34.35 -23.82 -34.74
N THR A 198 -35.14 -22.88 -35.26
CA THR A 198 -36.36 -23.20 -36.04
C THR A 198 -36.07 -23.81 -37.41
N ASN A 199 -34.90 -23.55 -38.00
CA ASN A 199 -34.53 -24.09 -39.31
C ASN A 199 -34.12 -25.57 -39.28
N ASN A 200 -33.86 -26.14 -38.09
CA ASN A 200 -33.44 -27.54 -37.96
C ASN A 200 -34.62 -28.52 -37.70
N SER A 201 -35.87 -28.03 -37.59
CA SER A 201 -37.03 -28.87 -37.27
C SER A 201 -37.89 -29.27 -38.47
N SER A 202 -37.52 -28.89 -39.71
CA SER A 202 -38.26 -29.28 -40.91
C SER A 202 -37.59 -30.43 -41.65
N GLY A 203 -37.90 -31.68 -41.27
CA GLY A 203 -37.69 -32.82 -42.17
C GLY A 203 -37.37 -34.17 -41.54
N ASN A 204 -38.35 -34.81 -40.89
CA ASN A 204 -38.46 -36.28 -41.00
C ASN A 204 -39.95 -36.67 -41.03
N GLY A 205 -40.62 -36.33 -42.13
CA GLY A 205 -41.96 -36.81 -42.44
C GLY A 205 -41.88 -38.25 -42.94
N SER A 206 -42.45 -39.18 -42.17
CA SER A 206 -42.70 -40.55 -42.58
C SER A 206 -43.62 -40.58 -43.80
N GLY A 207 -43.08 -40.88 -44.97
CA GLY A 207 -43.83 -41.18 -46.19
C GLY A 207 -43.83 -42.68 -46.47
N SER A 208 -44.84 -43.38 -45.98
CA SER A 208 -45.23 -44.70 -46.51
C SER A 208 -45.78 -44.52 -47.92
N GLY A 209 -45.27 -45.29 -48.88
CA GLY A 209 -45.77 -45.31 -50.26
C GLY A 209 -45.35 -46.59 -50.97
N ASN A 210 -46.26 -47.57 -50.97
CA ASN A 210 -46.22 -48.76 -51.84
C ASN A 210 -46.25 -48.35 -53.32
N GLY A 211 -45.45 -49.01 -54.15
CA GLY A 211 -45.45 -48.91 -55.61
C GLY A 211 -44.25 -49.58 -56.25
#